data_AF-A0AA38PBE8-F1
#
_entry.id   AF-A0AA38PBE8-F1
#
_cell.length_a   1.000
_cell.length_b   1.000
_cell.length_c   1.000
_cell.angle_alpha   90.00
_cell.angle_beta   90.00
_cell.angle_gamma   90.00
#
_symmetry.space_group_name_H-M   'P 1'
#
loop_
_entity.id
_entity.type
_entity.pdbx_description
1 polymer ?
#
loop_
_entity_poly.entity_id
_entity_poly.type
_entity_poly.pdbx_seq_one_letter_code
_entity_poly.pdbx_strand_id
1 'polypeptide(L)'
;MLPNILQVLPSTVPLLLALLVNAQADHSSEASEAAISDPDQECEPYTYPPVADQMGSFPTVWQVPSILANDSNALAMWNSISSNIPTSISVKTQPPPSDYPSDDPDCWWTYNQCVTPKLTGVSPDISDAPEPSTLGYGFDDGPQCTHNVFYDFLRDQNQKATFYYIGSNVAKFPLEAQRGLDEGHEICVHTWSHPYMTTLSSENAFAELWYNANNQACSGRYPYLLEASIR
;
A
#
# COMPACT_ATOMS: atom_id res chain seq x y z
N MET A 1 49.59 31.30 -61.95
CA MET A 1 48.90 30.35 -62.83
C MET A 1 48.75 29.03 -62.09
N LEU A 2 47.50 28.57 -61.92
CA LEU A 2 47.05 27.19 -61.61
C LEU A 2 47.38 26.60 -60.21
N PRO A 3 46.56 25.68 -59.64
CA PRO A 3 45.23 25.98 -59.06
C PRO A 3 44.96 25.29 -57.70
N ASN A 4 43.82 25.63 -57.10
CA ASN A 4 43.13 24.94 -56.00
C ASN A 4 43.08 23.41 -56.15
N ILE A 5 43.36 22.68 -55.06
CA ILE A 5 42.84 21.33 -54.83
C ILE A 5 42.15 21.33 -53.46
N LEU A 6 40.82 21.34 -53.50
CA LEU A 6 39.95 21.06 -52.37
C LEU A 6 39.98 19.53 -52.15
N GLN A 7 40.67 19.06 -51.10
CA GLN A 7 40.56 17.66 -50.69
C GLN A 7 39.27 17.47 -49.89
N VAL A 8 38.28 16.86 -50.52
CA VAL A 8 37.09 16.33 -49.85
C VAL A 8 37.50 15.02 -49.18
N LEU A 9 37.60 15.03 -47.85
CA LEU A 9 37.70 13.81 -47.06
C LEU A 9 36.32 13.14 -46.99
N PRO A 10 36.20 11.83 -47.24
CA PRO A 10 34.93 11.14 -47.02
C PRO A 10 34.73 10.97 -45.51
N SER A 11 33.78 11.71 -44.93
CA SER A 11 33.26 11.44 -43.59
C SER A 11 32.43 10.15 -43.62
N THR A 12 33.08 9.01 -43.38
CA THR A 12 32.38 7.80 -42.96
C THR A 12 32.27 7.83 -41.44
N VAL A 13 31.25 8.51 -40.93
CA VAL A 13 30.78 8.29 -39.56
C VAL A 13 30.06 6.94 -39.59
N PRO A 14 30.53 5.90 -38.88
CA PRO A 14 29.73 4.71 -38.73
C PRO A 14 28.51 5.09 -37.89
N LEU A 15 27.35 5.17 -38.52
CA LEU A 15 26.07 5.21 -37.83
C LEU A 15 25.91 3.82 -37.20
N LEU A 16 26.44 3.64 -35.98
CA LEU A 16 26.09 2.50 -35.16
C LEU A 16 24.60 2.69 -34.84
N LEU A 17 23.77 2.00 -35.61
CA LEU A 17 22.37 1.78 -35.28
C LEU A 17 22.40 0.96 -33.98
N ALA A 18 22.28 1.64 -32.84
CA ALA A 18 22.04 0.97 -31.58
C ALA A 18 20.71 0.23 -31.78
N LEU A 19 20.80 -1.09 -31.94
CA LEU A 19 19.66 -1.97 -31.74
C LEU A 19 19.23 -1.69 -30.30
N LEU A 20 18.18 -0.88 -30.14
CA LEU A 20 17.41 -0.83 -28.92
C LEU A 20 16.77 -2.21 -28.79
N VAL A 21 17.55 -3.15 -28.28
CA VAL A 21 16.97 -4.29 -27.57
C VAL A 21 16.28 -3.62 -26.40
N ASN A 22 14.94 -3.62 -26.39
CA ASN A 22 14.21 -3.35 -25.16
C ASN A 22 14.70 -4.41 -24.17
N ALA A 23 15.67 -4.03 -23.34
CA ALA A 23 16.10 -4.85 -22.23
C ALA A 23 14.84 -5.03 -21.37
N GLN A 24 14.47 -6.29 -21.14
CA GLN A 24 13.36 -6.61 -20.26
C GLN A 24 13.67 -6.03 -18.88
N ALA A 25 12.65 -5.46 -18.23
CA ALA A 25 12.77 -4.91 -16.88
C ALA A 25 13.36 -5.94 -15.89
N ASP A 26 14.23 -5.45 -15.00
CA ASP A 26 14.92 -6.26 -13.99
C ASP A 26 14.27 -6.08 -12.63
N HIS A 27 13.44 -7.05 -12.25
CA HIS A 27 12.70 -7.08 -10.98
C HIS A 27 13.43 -7.94 -9.91
N SER A 28 14.76 -8.00 -9.94
CA SER A 28 15.54 -8.84 -9.02
C SER A 28 15.88 -8.18 -7.68
N SER A 29 15.78 -6.85 -7.59
CA SER A 29 16.09 -6.06 -6.40
C SER A 29 15.34 -4.74 -6.38
N GLU A 30 15.22 -4.12 -5.20
CA GLU A 30 14.62 -2.78 -5.07
C GLU A 30 15.34 -1.77 -5.97
N ALA A 31 16.66 -1.77 -5.98
CA ALA A 31 17.45 -0.82 -6.79
C ALA A 31 17.27 -1.01 -8.30
N SER A 32 17.05 -2.25 -8.76
CA SER A 32 16.81 -2.53 -10.18
C SER A 32 15.38 -2.15 -10.59
N GLU A 33 14.40 -2.37 -9.70
CA GLU A 33 13.02 -1.88 -9.87
C GLU A 33 12.97 -0.37 -9.99
N ALA A 34 13.59 0.33 -9.04
CA ALA A 34 13.64 1.79 -8.97
C ALA A 34 14.32 2.44 -10.19
N ALA A 35 15.11 1.68 -10.95
CA ALA A 35 15.78 2.15 -12.16
C ALA A 35 14.91 2.03 -13.43
N ILE A 36 13.75 1.37 -13.36
CA ILE A 36 12.81 1.27 -14.49
C ILE A 36 12.19 2.65 -14.72
N SER A 37 12.45 3.24 -15.89
CA SER A 37 11.94 4.56 -16.27
C SER A 37 10.79 4.50 -17.28
N ASP A 38 10.50 3.31 -17.82
CA ASP A 38 9.41 3.09 -18.75
C ASP A 38 8.14 2.75 -17.95
N PRO A 39 7.12 3.64 -17.94
CA PRO A 39 5.91 3.42 -17.14
C PRO A 39 5.13 2.16 -17.52
N ASP A 40 5.22 1.74 -18.78
CA ASP A 40 4.55 0.50 -19.20
C ASP A 40 5.26 -0.71 -18.59
N GLN A 41 6.60 -0.68 -18.51
CA GLN A 41 7.38 -1.76 -17.90
C GLN A 41 7.26 -1.80 -16.37
N GLU A 42 7.19 -0.63 -15.72
CA GLU A 42 6.98 -0.53 -14.26
C GLU A 42 5.60 -1.12 -13.87
N CYS A 43 4.60 -0.98 -14.74
CA CYS A 43 3.25 -1.48 -14.50
C CYS A 43 3.00 -2.94 -14.90
N GLU A 44 4.00 -3.63 -15.45
CA GLU A 44 3.89 -5.07 -15.71
C GLU A 44 4.01 -5.86 -14.40
N PRO A 45 3.06 -6.75 -14.08
CA PRO A 45 3.17 -7.60 -12.90
C PRO A 45 4.42 -8.50 -12.95
N TYR A 46 5.17 -8.54 -11.86
CA TYR A 46 6.37 -9.36 -11.74
C TYR A 46 6.28 -10.35 -10.57
N THR A 47 7.18 -11.34 -10.57
CA THR A 47 7.32 -12.31 -9.47
C THR A 47 8.63 -12.06 -8.75
N TYR A 48 8.57 -11.78 -7.45
CA TYR A 48 9.74 -11.68 -6.60
C TYR A 48 9.83 -12.93 -5.70
N PRO A 49 10.86 -13.80 -5.87
CA PRO A 49 10.90 -15.11 -5.20
C PRO A 49 10.70 -15.09 -3.67
N PRO A 50 11.30 -14.15 -2.91
CA PRO A 50 11.10 -14.10 -1.46
C PRO A 50 9.64 -13.94 -1.03
N VAL A 51 8.82 -13.28 -1.85
CA VAL A 51 7.38 -13.11 -1.62
C VAL A 51 6.61 -14.31 -2.18
N ALA A 52 6.93 -14.73 -3.41
CA ALA A 52 6.26 -15.85 -4.08
C ALA A 52 6.32 -17.15 -3.24
N ASP A 53 7.45 -17.43 -2.60
CA ASP A 53 7.65 -18.61 -1.76
C ASP A 53 6.77 -18.60 -0.49
N GLN A 54 6.32 -17.43 -0.05
CA GLN A 54 5.51 -17.25 1.15
C GLN A 54 4.01 -17.14 0.87
N MET A 55 3.61 -16.88 -0.39
CA MET A 55 2.21 -16.62 -0.75
C MET A 55 1.23 -17.74 -0.36
N GLY A 56 1.70 -18.99 -0.21
CA GLY A 56 0.86 -20.08 0.31
C GLY A 56 0.45 -19.94 1.78
N SER A 57 1.06 -19.01 2.53
CA SER A 57 0.73 -18.67 3.92
C SER A 57 -0.21 -17.45 4.02
N PHE A 58 -0.59 -16.86 2.89
CA PHE A 58 -1.49 -15.71 2.81
C PHE A 58 -2.79 -16.08 2.09
N PRO A 59 -3.89 -15.33 2.33
CA PRO A 59 -5.12 -15.47 1.57
C PRO A 59 -4.90 -15.15 0.09
N THR A 60 -5.86 -15.53 -0.74
CA THR A 60 -5.88 -15.09 -2.14
C THR A 60 -5.93 -13.56 -2.20
N VAL A 61 -5.10 -12.97 -3.05
CA VAL A 61 -5.08 -11.52 -3.29
C VAL A 61 -6.45 -11.04 -3.78
N TRP A 62 -6.86 -9.86 -3.33
CA TRP A 62 -8.14 -9.20 -3.66
C TRP A 62 -9.39 -10.01 -3.28
N GLN A 63 -9.28 -10.91 -2.31
CA GLN A 63 -10.41 -11.60 -1.72
C GLN A 63 -10.49 -11.29 -0.23
N VAL A 64 -11.71 -11.05 0.25
CA VAL A 64 -11.97 -10.90 1.68
C VAL A 64 -11.53 -12.19 2.38
N PRO A 65 -10.55 -12.12 3.30
CA PRO A 65 -9.97 -13.30 3.89
C PRO A 65 -10.83 -13.80 5.06
N SER A 66 -10.78 -15.10 5.28
CA SER A 66 -11.04 -15.73 6.58
C SER A 66 -9.71 -16.16 7.18
N ILE A 67 -9.69 -16.44 8.49
CA ILE A 67 -8.50 -17.05 9.12
C ILE A 67 -8.19 -18.37 8.42
N LEU A 68 -6.97 -18.50 7.90
CA LEU A 68 -6.53 -19.72 7.24
C LEU A 68 -6.44 -20.86 8.25
N ALA A 69 -6.95 -22.03 7.90
CA ALA A 69 -7.03 -23.18 8.82
C ALA A 69 -5.65 -23.66 9.30
N ASN A 70 -4.58 -23.41 8.51
CA ASN A 70 -3.20 -23.73 8.84
C ASN A 70 -2.45 -22.59 9.56
N ASP A 71 -3.06 -21.41 9.75
CA ASP A 71 -2.45 -20.29 10.45
C ASP A 71 -2.78 -20.32 11.94
N SER A 72 -2.01 -21.11 12.68
CA SER A 72 -2.17 -21.25 14.14
C SER A 72 -1.94 -19.95 14.91
N ASN A 73 -1.16 -19.00 14.36
CA ASN A 73 -0.88 -17.72 15.01
C ASN A 73 -2.09 -16.79 14.90
N ALA A 74 -2.68 -16.69 13.71
CA ALA A 74 -3.93 -15.95 13.51
C ALA A 74 -5.03 -16.47 14.41
N LEU A 75 -5.21 -17.80 14.44
CA LEU A 75 -6.23 -18.43 15.26
C LEU A 75 -6.02 -18.19 16.76
N ALA A 76 -4.77 -18.28 17.23
CA ALA A 76 -4.44 -17.98 18.63
C ALA A 76 -4.72 -16.52 18.99
N MET A 77 -4.33 -15.57 18.11
CA MET A 77 -4.58 -14.15 18.32
C MET A 77 -6.09 -13.86 18.34
N TRP A 78 -6.84 -14.36 17.37
CA TRP A 78 -8.30 -14.22 17.31
C TRP A 78 -8.96 -14.74 18.59
N ASN A 79 -8.60 -15.94 19.04
CA ASN A 79 -9.14 -16.53 20.26
C ASN A 79 -8.81 -15.71 21.52
N SER A 80 -7.70 -14.98 21.53
CA SER A 80 -7.31 -14.13 22.65
C SER A 80 -8.14 -12.83 22.77
N ILE A 81 -8.69 -12.33 21.65
CA ILE A 81 -9.41 -11.05 21.61
C ILE A 81 -10.92 -11.19 21.40
N SER A 82 -11.38 -12.29 20.79
CA SER A 82 -12.76 -12.43 20.29
C SER A 82 -13.82 -12.26 21.37
N SER A 83 -13.53 -12.68 22.60
CA SER A 83 -14.42 -12.50 23.76
C SER A 83 -14.62 -11.04 24.19
N ASN A 84 -13.72 -10.13 23.80
CA ASN A 84 -13.81 -8.70 24.10
C ASN A 84 -14.51 -7.91 22.99
N ILE A 85 -14.83 -8.53 21.86
CA ILE A 85 -15.46 -7.86 20.72
C ILE A 85 -16.97 -7.76 20.98
N PRO A 86 -17.58 -6.56 20.89
CA PRO A 86 -19.02 -6.41 21.06
C PRO A 86 -19.81 -7.20 20.02
N THR A 87 -20.74 -8.04 20.47
CA THR A 87 -21.60 -8.85 19.61
C THR A 87 -22.90 -8.17 19.21
N SER A 88 -23.20 -7.01 19.79
CA SER A 88 -24.40 -6.22 19.51
C SER A 88 -24.29 -5.29 18.30
N ILE A 89 -23.13 -5.25 17.64
CA ILE A 89 -22.89 -4.42 16.45
C ILE A 89 -23.22 -5.25 15.21
N SER A 90 -24.26 -4.83 14.48
CA SER A 90 -24.66 -5.48 13.24
C SER A 90 -23.77 -5.06 12.08
N VAL A 91 -23.46 -6.02 11.22
CA VAL A 91 -22.85 -5.79 9.91
C VAL A 91 -23.73 -4.84 9.08
N LYS A 92 -23.09 -3.90 8.39
CA LYS A 92 -23.74 -2.85 7.60
C LYS A 92 -23.75 -3.21 6.12
N THR A 93 -24.55 -2.45 5.36
CA THR A 93 -24.56 -2.48 3.89
C THR A 93 -23.85 -1.26 3.35
N GLN A 94 -23.24 -1.38 2.17
CA GLN A 94 -22.62 -0.26 1.45
C GLN A 94 -23.17 -0.19 0.03
N PRO A 95 -23.57 0.99 -0.47
CA PRO A 95 -23.55 2.30 0.22
C PRO A 95 -24.55 2.37 1.41
N PRO A 96 -24.46 3.42 2.26
CA PRO A 96 -25.46 3.65 3.30
C PRO A 96 -26.88 3.65 2.72
N PRO A 97 -27.87 3.19 3.49
CA PRO A 97 -29.26 3.49 3.18
C PRO A 97 -29.46 5.01 3.05
N SER A 98 -30.29 5.43 2.09
CA SER A 98 -30.61 6.85 1.86
C SER A 98 -31.29 7.53 3.06
N ASP A 99 -31.80 6.73 3.99
CA ASP A 99 -32.47 7.13 5.23
C ASP A 99 -31.55 6.97 6.47
N TYR A 100 -30.23 7.09 6.29
CA TYR A 100 -29.29 7.04 7.41
C TYR A 100 -29.70 8.03 8.54
N PRO A 101 -29.87 7.56 9.79
CA PRO A 101 -30.38 8.39 10.87
C PRO A 101 -29.48 9.60 11.17
N SER A 102 -30.10 10.77 11.39
CA SER A 102 -29.36 12.03 11.64
C SER A 102 -28.63 12.07 12.98
N ASP A 103 -28.98 11.21 13.92
CA ASP A 103 -28.28 11.02 15.19
C ASP A 103 -27.01 10.16 15.07
N ASP A 104 -26.72 9.63 13.88
CA ASP A 104 -25.49 8.93 13.53
C ASP A 104 -25.13 7.83 14.54
N PRO A 105 -25.94 6.76 14.61
CA PRO A 105 -25.78 5.71 15.60
C PRO A 105 -24.47 4.93 15.43
N ASP A 106 -23.81 5.01 14.27
CA ASP A 106 -22.65 4.20 13.93
C ASP A 106 -21.32 4.98 13.93
N CYS A 107 -21.35 6.30 14.14
CA CYS A 107 -20.18 7.17 13.96
C CYS A 107 -19.65 7.11 12.51
N TRP A 108 -20.52 7.35 11.54
CA TRP A 108 -20.17 7.32 10.14
C TRP A 108 -19.47 8.62 9.72
N TRP A 109 -18.16 8.51 9.49
CA TRP A 109 -17.33 9.64 9.06
C TRP A 109 -17.83 10.34 7.80
N THR A 110 -18.17 9.62 6.72
CA THR A 110 -18.65 10.24 5.47
C THR A 110 -19.92 11.07 5.64
N TYR A 111 -20.77 10.73 6.61
CA TYR A 111 -22.02 11.42 6.85
C TYR A 111 -21.85 12.61 7.81
N ASN A 112 -21.24 12.38 8.98
CA ASN A 112 -21.17 13.36 10.07
C ASN A 112 -19.74 13.76 10.48
N GLN A 113 -18.72 13.30 9.78
CA GLN A 113 -17.30 13.48 10.14
C GLN A 113 -17.02 13.03 11.57
N CYS A 114 -17.73 11.98 12.02
CA CYS A 114 -17.58 11.46 13.36
C CYS A 114 -16.20 10.81 13.52
N VAL A 115 -15.48 11.25 14.55
CA VAL A 115 -14.13 10.76 14.93
C VAL A 115 -14.10 10.25 16.37
N THR A 116 -15.26 10.18 17.03
CA THR A 116 -15.37 9.70 18.41
C THR A 116 -16.33 8.51 18.43
N PRO A 117 -15.80 7.28 18.58
CA PRO A 117 -16.62 6.08 18.58
C PRO A 117 -17.77 6.15 19.59
N LYS A 118 -18.94 5.63 19.21
CA LYS A 118 -20.10 5.57 20.11
C LYS A 118 -19.93 4.52 21.22
N LEU A 119 -19.01 3.58 21.04
CA LEU A 119 -18.69 2.56 22.03
C LEU A 119 -17.79 3.12 23.14
N THR A 120 -18.23 3.00 24.39
CA THR A 120 -17.45 3.47 25.54
C THR A 120 -16.16 2.68 25.69
N GLY A 121 -15.06 3.38 25.98
CA GLY A 121 -13.74 2.76 26.21
C GLY A 121 -12.90 2.60 24.95
N VAL A 122 -13.42 2.97 23.77
CA VAL A 122 -12.63 3.09 22.54
C VAL A 122 -12.11 4.53 22.43
N SER A 123 -10.83 4.67 22.12
CA SER A 123 -10.21 5.98 21.88
C SER A 123 -10.80 6.65 20.63
N PRO A 124 -10.87 7.99 20.57
CA PRO A 124 -11.18 8.72 19.35
C PRO A 124 -10.18 8.40 18.23
N ASP A 125 -10.65 8.55 16.98
CA ASP A 125 -9.83 8.47 15.78
C ASP A 125 -8.83 9.63 15.75
N ILE A 126 -7.64 9.37 15.21
CA ILE A 126 -6.66 10.42 14.97
C ILE A 126 -7.06 11.12 13.68
N SER A 127 -7.40 12.41 13.79
CA SER A 127 -7.87 13.21 12.65
C SER A 127 -7.10 14.52 12.48
N ASP A 128 -6.21 14.85 13.42
CA ASP A 128 -5.43 16.07 13.44
C ASP A 128 -3.99 15.79 13.91
N ALA A 129 -3.04 16.57 13.39
CA ALA A 129 -1.68 16.58 13.93
C ALA A 129 -1.67 17.34 15.27
N PRO A 130 -1.13 16.75 16.36
CA PRO A 130 -1.15 17.39 17.68
C PRO A 130 -0.22 18.61 17.75
N GLU A 131 0.84 18.67 16.94
CA GLU A 131 1.74 19.81 16.90
C GLU A 131 1.19 20.96 16.03
N PRO A 132 1.17 22.21 16.54
CA PRO A 132 0.77 23.37 15.75
C PRO A 132 1.60 23.53 14.47
N SER A 133 0.93 23.96 13.40
CA SER A 133 1.57 24.20 12.09
C SER A 133 2.31 23.00 11.50
N THR A 134 1.87 21.79 11.85
CA THR A 134 2.39 20.53 11.29
C THR A 134 1.41 19.97 10.28
N LEU A 135 1.95 19.42 9.19
CA LEU A 135 1.18 18.72 8.16
C LEU A 135 1.78 17.32 7.99
N GLY A 136 0.94 16.30 8.16
CA GLY A 136 1.28 14.92 7.82
C GLY A 136 0.76 14.59 6.42
N TYR A 137 1.57 13.92 5.60
CA TYR A 137 1.15 13.40 4.31
C TYR A 137 0.81 11.92 4.45
N GLY A 138 -0.47 11.58 4.30
CA GLY A 138 -0.97 10.21 4.25
C GLY A 138 -1.44 9.85 2.84
N PHE A 139 -1.03 8.68 2.35
CA PHE A 139 -1.45 8.18 1.03
C PHE A 139 -2.00 6.75 1.15
N ASP A 140 -3.23 6.57 0.70
CA ASP A 140 -3.94 5.29 0.73
C ASP A 140 -3.73 4.49 -0.57
N ASP A 141 -4.12 3.23 -0.53
CA ASP A 141 -4.31 2.32 -1.68
C ASP A 141 -3.04 1.90 -2.43
N GLY A 142 -1.85 2.20 -1.89
CA GLY A 142 -0.58 1.72 -2.41
C GLY A 142 -0.24 0.27 -2.00
N PRO A 143 0.96 -0.21 -2.37
CA PRO A 143 1.80 0.33 -3.42
C PRO A 143 1.15 0.16 -4.81
N GLN A 144 1.61 0.93 -5.77
CA GLN A 144 1.22 0.85 -7.18
C GLN A 144 2.48 1.04 -8.02
N CYS A 145 2.45 0.58 -9.27
CA CYS A 145 3.52 0.72 -10.26
C CYS A 145 3.89 2.15 -10.68
N THR A 146 3.40 3.17 -9.99
CA THR A 146 3.82 4.57 -10.19
C THR A 146 4.45 5.15 -8.92
N HIS A 147 4.67 4.32 -7.90
CA HIS A 147 5.27 4.77 -6.66
C HIS A 147 6.74 5.16 -6.83
N ASN A 148 7.50 4.61 -7.79
CA ASN A 148 8.91 4.97 -7.93
C ASN A 148 9.10 6.46 -8.26
N VAL A 149 8.35 6.96 -9.25
CA VAL A 149 8.35 8.40 -9.56
C VAL A 149 7.84 9.24 -8.39
N PHE A 150 6.93 8.70 -7.59
CA PHE A 150 6.41 9.41 -6.42
C PHE A 150 7.43 9.48 -5.28
N TYR A 151 8.17 8.40 -5.00
CA TYR A 151 9.26 8.39 -4.03
C TYR A 151 10.40 9.31 -4.47
N ASP A 152 10.77 9.29 -5.77
CA ASP A 152 11.74 10.22 -6.32
C ASP A 152 11.35 11.68 -6.05
N PHE A 153 10.08 12.03 -6.28
CA PHE A 153 9.55 13.34 -5.98
C PHE A 153 9.67 13.67 -4.48
N LEU A 154 9.24 12.78 -3.58
CA LEU A 154 9.32 13.01 -2.14
C LEU A 154 10.78 13.19 -1.67
N ARG A 155 11.70 12.38 -2.19
CA ARG A 155 13.13 12.49 -1.93
C ARG A 155 13.69 13.83 -2.38
N ASP A 156 13.35 14.28 -3.59
CA ASP A 156 13.79 15.55 -4.15
C ASP A 156 13.24 16.75 -3.37
N GLN A 157 12.04 16.61 -2.79
CA GLN A 157 11.47 17.60 -1.88
C GLN A 157 11.98 17.48 -0.43
N ASN A 158 12.85 16.49 -0.15
CA ASN A 158 13.30 16.13 1.20
C ASN A 158 12.13 15.95 2.17
N GLN A 159 11.08 15.26 1.72
CA GLN A 159 9.86 14.96 2.48
C GLN A 159 9.76 13.47 2.81
N LYS A 160 9.08 13.18 3.91
CA LYS A 160 8.62 11.84 4.29
C LYS A 160 7.10 11.84 4.36
N ALA A 161 6.52 10.66 4.23
CA ALA A 161 5.09 10.45 4.18
C ALA A 161 4.76 9.15 4.92
N THR A 162 3.49 9.00 5.27
CA THR A 162 2.89 7.76 5.75
C THR A 162 2.10 7.16 4.60
N PHE A 163 2.32 5.89 4.32
CA PHE A 163 1.62 5.15 3.29
C PHE A 163 0.77 4.04 3.90
N TYR A 164 -0.50 4.01 3.56
CA TYR A 164 -1.46 3.00 4.01
C TYR A 164 -1.64 1.98 2.88
N TYR A 165 -0.90 0.87 2.95
CA TYR A 165 -0.84 -0.10 1.87
C TYR A 165 -1.87 -1.21 2.00
N ILE A 166 -2.48 -1.57 0.87
CA ILE A 166 -3.35 -2.73 0.74
C ILE A 166 -2.45 -3.98 0.64
N GLY A 167 -2.76 -5.01 1.43
CA GLY A 167 -1.91 -6.21 1.51
C GLY A 167 -1.77 -6.93 0.17
N SER A 168 -2.85 -6.96 -0.61
CA SER A 168 -2.87 -7.50 -1.97
C SER A 168 -1.98 -6.73 -2.95
N ASN A 169 -1.83 -5.41 -2.75
CA ASN A 169 -0.92 -4.60 -3.56
C ASN A 169 0.53 -4.86 -3.19
N VAL A 170 0.86 -5.02 -1.91
CA VAL A 170 2.22 -5.40 -1.47
C VAL A 170 2.62 -6.76 -2.05
N ALA A 171 1.70 -7.72 -2.11
CA ALA A 171 1.97 -9.01 -2.75
C ALA A 171 2.26 -8.87 -4.26
N LYS A 172 1.70 -7.85 -4.92
CA LYS A 172 1.85 -7.59 -6.36
C LYS A 172 3.09 -6.74 -6.68
N PHE A 173 3.39 -5.73 -5.85
CA PHE A 173 4.46 -4.74 -6.02
C PHE A 173 5.37 -4.69 -4.78
N PRO A 174 6.04 -5.81 -4.43
CA PRO A 174 6.79 -5.91 -3.19
C PRO A 174 8.07 -5.07 -3.15
N LEU A 175 8.71 -4.81 -4.30
CA LEU A 175 9.93 -4.00 -4.36
C LEU A 175 9.62 -2.51 -4.17
N GLU A 176 8.47 -2.04 -4.65
CA GLU A 176 7.99 -0.69 -4.38
C GLU A 176 7.58 -0.52 -2.91
N ALA A 177 6.98 -1.55 -2.30
CA ALA A 177 6.74 -1.54 -0.85
C ALA A 177 8.06 -1.48 -0.06
N GLN A 178 9.04 -2.30 -0.45
CA GLN A 178 10.38 -2.33 0.14
C GLN A 178 11.06 -0.96 0.02
N ARG A 179 10.99 -0.31 -1.13
CA ARG A 179 11.55 1.03 -1.36
C ARG A 179 10.97 2.08 -0.41
N GLY A 180 9.66 2.06 -0.17
CA GLY A 180 9.03 2.97 0.79
C GLY A 180 9.65 2.85 2.19
N LEU A 181 9.93 1.62 2.64
CA LEU A 181 10.63 1.35 3.91
C LEU A 181 12.09 1.81 3.87
N ASP A 182 12.82 1.45 2.82
CA ASP A 182 14.26 1.72 2.68
C ASP A 182 14.57 3.22 2.56
N GLU A 183 13.66 3.99 1.94
CA GLU A 183 13.73 5.45 1.89
C GLU A 183 13.25 6.11 3.20
N GLY A 184 12.75 5.37 4.19
CA GLY A 184 12.40 5.86 5.52
C GLY A 184 11.03 6.52 5.62
N HIS A 185 10.08 6.12 4.77
CA HIS A 185 8.67 6.44 4.94
C HIS A 185 8.04 5.56 6.02
N GLU A 186 6.91 6.00 6.59
CA GLU A 186 6.12 5.16 7.48
C GLU A 186 5.15 4.33 6.65
N ILE A 187 5.10 3.01 6.90
CA ILE A 187 4.16 2.10 6.22
C ILE A 187 3.17 1.57 7.26
N CYS A 188 1.89 1.76 6.96
CA CYS A 188 0.75 1.38 7.77
C CYS A 188 -0.19 0.47 6.96
N VAL A 189 -1.07 -0.23 7.68
CA VAL A 189 -1.99 -1.19 7.08
C VAL A 189 -3.16 -0.49 6.38
N HIS A 190 -3.67 -1.04 5.28
CA HIS A 190 -4.92 -0.58 4.69
C HIS A 190 -5.81 -1.75 4.25
N THR A 191 -5.96 -2.74 5.14
CA THR A 191 -6.67 -4.01 4.92
C THR A 191 -6.02 -4.90 3.84
N TRP A 192 -6.32 -6.19 3.84
CA TRP A 192 -5.78 -7.11 2.85
C TRP A 192 -6.37 -6.88 1.46
N SER A 193 -7.69 -6.69 1.36
CA SER A 193 -8.43 -6.67 0.09
C SER A 193 -9.29 -5.43 -0.16
N HIS A 194 -9.20 -4.43 0.72
CA HIS A 194 -9.92 -3.15 0.62
C HIS A 194 -11.46 -3.22 0.66
N PRO A 195 -12.08 -4.08 1.49
CA PRO A 195 -13.52 -4.00 1.69
C PRO A 195 -13.87 -2.87 2.66
N TYR A 196 -15.12 -2.39 2.59
CA TYR A 196 -15.69 -1.63 3.70
C TYR A 196 -15.77 -2.52 4.94
N MET A 197 -14.94 -2.23 5.95
CA MET A 197 -14.81 -3.07 7.15
C MET A 197 -16.13 -3.21 7.93
N THR A 198 -17.03 -2.23 7.85
CA THR A 198 -18.37 -2.27 8.45
C THR A 198 -19.29 -3.32 7.83
N THR A 199 -18.94 -3.84 6.64
CA THR A 199 -19.68 -4.90 5.93
C THR A 199 -19.19 -6.32 6.26
N LEU A 200 -18.20 -6.44 7.16
CA LEU A 200 -17.59 -7.70 7.50
C LEU A 200 -18.04 -8.23 8.86
N SER A 201 -17.99 -9.55 9.02
CA SER A 201 -17.97 -10.16 10.36
C SER A 201 -16.71 -9.72 11.10
N SER A 202 -16.74 -9.73 12.43
CA SER A 202 -15.56 -9.40 13.24
C SER A 202 -14.35 -10.28 12.96
N GLU A 203 -14.57 -11.55 12.59
CA GLU A 203 -13.49 -12.48 12.23
C GLU A 203 -12.88 -12.13 10.86
N ASN A 204 -13.70 -11.78 9.87
CA ASN A 204 -13.20 -11.33 8.57
C ASN A 204 -12.48 -9.98 8.68
N ALA A 205 -13.01 -9.04 9.47
CA ALA A 205 -12.33 -7.77 9.77
C ALA A 205 -10.98 -8.01 10.47
N PHE A 206 -10.91 -8.94 11.42
CA PHE A 206 -9.64 -9.36 12.01
C PHE A 206 -8.69 -9.92 10.97
N ALA A 207 -9.15 -10.81 10.08
CA ALA A 207 -8.32 -11.41 9.04
C ALA A 207 -7.77 -10.36 8.05
N GLU A 208 -8.59 -9.37 7.64
CA GLU A 208 -8.15 -8.24 6.82
C GLU A 208 -6.96 -7.50 7.42
N LEU A 209 -7.01 -7.23 8.73
CA LEU A 209 -5.93 -6.54 9.45
C LEU A 209 -4.74 -7.47 9.68
N TRP A 210 -4.98 -8.71 10.10
CA TRP A 210 -3.92 -9.68 10.40
C TRP A 210 -3.06 -9.98 9.19
N TYR A 211 -3.66 -10.32 8.05
CA TYR A 211 -2.89 -10.69 6.85
C TYR A 211 -2.22 -9.49 6.20
N ASN A 212 -2.81 -8.29 6.30
CA ASN A 212 -2.10 -7.08 5.90
C ASN A 212 -0.87 -6.84 6.79
N ALA A 213 -1.06 -6.81 8.11
CA ALA A 213 0.00 -6.51 9.08
C ALA A 213 1.12 -7.56 9.09
N ASN A 214 0.86 -8.80 8.71
CA ASN A 214 1.89 -9.83 8.59
C ASN A 214 2.52 -9.90 7.19
N ASN A 215 1.93 -9.23 6.20
CA ASN A 215 2.54 -9.03 4.88
C ASN A 215 3.41 -7.76 4.83
N GLN A 216 3.38 -6.94 5.88
CA GLN A 216 4.08 -5.66 5.94
C GLN A 216 4.79 -5.54 7.28
N ALA A 217 6.07 -5.17 7.28
CA ALA A 217 6.65 -4.64 8.49
C ALA A 217 6.05 -3.23 8.71
N CYS A 218 5.10 -3.06 9.63
CA CYS A 218 4.75 -1.73 10.13
C CYS A 218 6.00 -1.15 10.80
N SER A 219 6.83 -0.44 10.04
CA SER A 219 8.09 0.13 10.53
C SER A 219 7.81 1.49 11.15
N GLY A 220 7.26 1.47 12.36
CA GLY A 220 7.00 2.67 13.15
C GLY A 220 7.28 2.42 14.62
N ARG A 221 7.78 3.44 15.33
CA ARG A 221 8.00 3.46 16.79
C ARG A 221 6.72 3.29 17.62
N TYR A 222 5.58 3.08 16.98
CA TYR A 222 4.27 2.92 17.58
C TYR A 222 3.59 1.67 17.00
N PRO A 223 3.76 0.48 17.61
CA PRO A 223 3.07 -0.76 17.19
C PRO A 223 1.54 -0.72 17.41
N TYR A 224 0.97 0.48 17.60
CA TYR A 224 -0.44 0.73 17.93
C TYR A 224 -1.17 1.57 16.87
N LEU A 225 -0.47 2.09 15.85
CA LEU A 225 -1.10 2.75 14.70
C LEU A 225 -1.51 1.69 13.67
N LEU A 226 -2.55 0.91 14.02
CA LEU A 226 -3.37 0.21 13.03
C LEU A 226 -4.42 1.20 12.53
N GLU A 227 -4.00 2.22 11.81
CA GLU A 227 -4.92 2.93 10.93
C GLU A 227 -5.04 2.10 9.65
N ALA A 228 -5.81 1.01 9.70
CA ALA A 228 -6.59 0.73 8.51
C ALA A 228 -7.50 1.95 8.40
N SER A 229 -7.50 2.63 7.26
CA SER A 229 -8.64 3.48 6.91
C SER A 229 -9.87 2.55 6.88
N ILE A 230 -10.49 2.37 8.06
CA ILE A 230 -11.77 1.72 8.33
C ILE A 230 -12.88 2.72 7.95
N ARG A 231 -12.63 3.52 6.90
CA ARG A 231 -13.48 4.63 6.47
C ARG A 231 -14.58 4.13 5.54
#